data_AF-Q1RFR2-F1
#
_entry.id   AF-Q1RFR2-F1
#
_cell.length_a   1.000
_cell.length_b   1.000
_cell.length_c   1.000
_cell.angle_alpha   90.00
_cell.angle_beta   90.00
_cell.angle_gamma   90.00
#
_symmetry.space_group_name_H-M   'P 1'
#
loop_
_entity.id
_entity.type
_entity.pdbx_description
1 polymer ?
#
loop_
_entity_poly.entity_id
_entity_poly.type
_entity_poly.pdbx_seq_one_letter_code
_entity_poly.pdbx_strand_id
1 'polypeptide(L)' 'MPKEKYLTGKIFTQRIERNNLTLRTRIKRLVSKTICFSRSVEIHEKVIGSFIEKHMFY' A
#
# COMPACT_ATOMS: atom_id res chain seq x y z
N MET A 1 19.65 37.33 13.28
CA MET A 1 19.80 35.86 13.37
C MET A 1 19.39 35.27 12.03
N PRO A 2 20.33 34.67 11.26
CA PRO A 2 19.98 34.02 10.01
C PRO A 2 19.02 32.88 10.36
N LYS A 3 17.83 32.85 9.73
CA LYS A 3 16.93 31.71 9.84
C LYS A 3 17.64 30.55 9.15
N GLU A 4 18.34 29.73 9.93
CA GLU A 4 18.78 28.41 9.51
C GLU A 4 17.58 27.76 8.80
N LYS A 5 17.73 27.56 7.49
CA LYS A 5 16.71 26.89 6.69
C LYS A 5 16.63 25.49 7.24
N TYR A 6 15.68 25.27 8.15
CA TYR A 6 15.22 23.94 8.50
C TYR A 6 14.82 23.26 7.19
N LEU A 7 15.74 22.47 6.63
CA LEU A 7 15.45 21.43 5.64
C LEU A 7 14.66 20.28 6.30
N THR A 8 14.14 20.49 7.51
CA THR A 8 13.15 19.69 8.20
C THR A 8 11.79 19.88 7.53
N GLY A 9 11.72 19.56 6.24
CA GLY A 9 10.53 19.61 5.44
C GLY A 9 10.14 18.20 5.05
N LYS A 10 8.86 17.89 5.22
CA LYS A 10 8.07 16.77 4.67
C LYS A 10 8.59 16.14 3.38
N ILE A 11 9.32 16.87 2.54
CA ILE A 11 10.02 16.44 1.32
C ILE A 11 10.75 15.09 1.46
N PHE A 12 11.53 14.87 2.52
CA PHE A 12 12.30 13.63 2.68
C PHE A 12 11.45 12.42 3.09
N THR A 13 10.34 12.64 3.82
CA THR A 13 9.44 11.58 4.28
C THR A 13 8.22 11.40 3.38
N GLN A 14 7.94 12.36 2.49
CA GLN A 14 6.70 12.39 1.71
C GLN A 14 6.55 11.16 0.83
N ARG A 15 7.66 10.66 0.26
CA ARG A 15 7.65 9.45 -0.57
C ARG A 15 7.27 8.21 0.24
N ILE A 16 7.80 8.07 1.46
CA ILE A 16 7.47 6.97 2.38
C ILE A 16 6.00 7.06 2.79
N GLU A 17 5.54 8.25 3.16
CA GLU A 17 4.13 8.51 3.52
C GLU A 17 3.17 8.18 2.36
N ARG A 18 3.49 8.62 1.14
CA ARG A 18 2.70 8.34 -0.07
C ARG A 18 2.67 6.84 -0.38
N ASN A 19 3.80 6.15 -0.29
CA ASN A 19 3.87 4.71 -0.48
C ASN A 19 2.97 3.97 0.53
N ASN A 20 3.04 4.33 1.81
CA ASN A 20 2.22 3.74 2.86
C ASN A 20 0.71 4.00 2.64
N LEU A 21 0.35 5.21 2.22
CA LEU A 21 -1.03 5.55 1.88
C LEU A 21 -1.56 4.74 0.70
N THR A 22 -0.75 4.59 -0.35
CA THR A 22 -1.08 3.78 -1.52
C THR A 22 -1.23 2.30 -1.14
N LEU A 23 -0.31 1.75 -0.35
CA LEU A 23 -0.38 0.37 0.14
C LEU A 23 -1.66 0.12 0.94
N ARG A 24 -1.96 0.98 1.92
CA ARG A 24 -3.19 0.90 2.72
C ARG A 24 -4.45 0.89 1.84
N THR A 25 -4.47 1.73 0.81
CA THR A 25 -5.61 1.83 -0.11
C THR A 25 -5.76 0.57 -0.96
N ARG A 26 -4.64 0.00 -1.43
CA ARG A 26 -4.65 -1.25 -2.21
C ARG A 26 -5.11 -2.44 -1.36
N ILE A 27 -4.63 -2.57 -0.13
CA ILE A 27 -5.05 -3.63 0.81
C ILE A 27 -6.55 -3.51 1.11
N LYS A 28 -7.05 -2.29 1.40
CA LYS A 28 -8.48 -2.09 1.64
C LYS A 28 -9.34 -2.55 0.44
N ARG A 29 -8.90 -2.22 -0.79
CA ARG A 29 -9.57 -2.65 -2.03
C ARG A 29 -9.51 -4.17 -2.23
N LEU A 30 -8.38 -4.80 -1.90
CA LEU A 30 -8.22 -6.25 -1.97
C LEU A 30 -9.24 -6.94 -1.05
N VAL A 31 -9.29 -6.52 0.22
CA VAL A 31 -10.25 -7.07 1.20
C VAL A 31 -11.70 -6.92 0.73
N SER A 32 -12.07 -5.75 0.19
CA SER A 32 -13.42 -5.55 -0.36
C SER A 32 -13.74 -6.45 -1.58
N LYS A 33 -12.74 -6.86 -2.36
CA LYS A 33 -12.94 -7.79 -3.49
C LYS A 33 -13.01 -9.25 -3.05
N THR A 34 -12.24 -9.60 -2.02
CA THR A 34 -12.13 -10.99 -1.56
C THR A 34 -13.23 -11.37 -0.55
N ILE A 35 -13.92 -10.40 0.06
CA ILE A 35 -14.96 -10.62 1.07
C ILE A 35 -16.05 -11.61 0.61
N CYS A 36 -16.51 -11.50 -0.65
CA CYS A 36 -17.58 -12.32 -1.21
C CYS A 36 -17.21 -13.80 -1.38
N PHE A 37 -15.91 -14.11 -1.45
CA PHE A 37 -15.42 -15.48 -1.61
C PHE A 37 -14.64 -15.96 -0.39
N SER A 38 -14.78 -15.29 0.77
CA SER A 38 -14.10 -15.56 2.06
C SER A 38 -14.17 -17.00 2.53
N ARG A 39 -15.15 -17.78 2.06
CA ARG A 39 -15.33 -19.19 2.40
C ARG A 39 -14.45 -20.13 1.58
N SER A 40 -13.92 -19.69 0.43
CA SER A 40 -13.12 -20.50 -0.49
C SER A 40 -11.65 -20.13 -0.40
N VAL A 41 -10.90 -20.88 0.41
CA VAL A 41 -9.46 -20.66 0.67
C VAL A 41 -8.65 -20.66 -0.64
N GLU A 42 -8.92 -21.59 -1.54
CA GLU A 42 -8.22 -21.69 -2.83
C GLU A 42 -8.35 -20.41 -3.68
N ILE A 43 -9.53 -19.79 -3.69
CA ILE A 43 -9.79 -18.54 -4.43
C ILE A 43 -9.06 -17.38 -3.74
N HIS A 44 -9.06 -17.36 -2.41
CA HIS A 44 -8.34 -16.34 -1.63
C HIS A 44 -6.84 -16.39 -1.88
N GLU A 45 -6.23 -17.57 -1.81
CA GLU A 45 -4.81 -17.76 -2.07
C GLU A 45 -4.42 -17.32 -3.48
N LYS A 46 -5.20 -17.71 -4.50
CA LYS A 46 -4.97 -17.28 -5.89
C LYS A 46 -5.07 -15.77 -6.07
N VAL A 47 -6.09 -15.13 -5.49
CA VAL A 47 -6.30 -13.68 -5.61
C VAL A 47 -5.22 -12.90 -4.85
N ILE A 48 -4.81 -13.36 -3.67
CA ILE A 48 -3.71 -12.77 -2.90
C ILE A 48 -2.39 -12.94 -3.66
N GLY A 49 -2.10 -14.12 -4.19
CA GLY A 49 -0.90 -14.40 -4.98
C GLY A 49 -0.79 -13.47 -6.20
N SER A 50 -1.86 -13.38 -7.00
CA SER A 50 -1.92 -12.48 -8.16
C SER A 50 -1.79 -11.00 -7.76
N PHE A 51 -2.35 -10.61 -6.60
CA PHE A 51 -2.21 -9.24 -6.09
C PHE A 51 -0.77 -8.91 -5.72
N ILE A 52 -0.05 -9.83 -5.06
CA ILE A 52 1.35 -9.63 -4.67
C ILE A 52 2.23 -9.54 -5.92
N GLU A 53 2.07 -10.46 -6.88
CA GLU A 53 2.80 -10.47 -8.15
C GLU A 53 2.67 -9.13 -8.89
N LYS A 54 1.44 -8.60 -8.98
CA LYS A 54 1.14 -7.36 -9.71
C LYS A 54 1.59 -6.07 -9.03
N HIS A 55 1.72 -6.05 -7.70
CA HIS A 55 1.87 -4.80 -6.95
C HIS A 55 3.14 -4.69 -6.09
N MET A 56 3.85 -5.79 -5.86
CA MET A 56 5.07 -5.82 -5.05
C MET A 56 6.32 -6.19 -5.85
N PHE A 57 6.20 -6.98 -6.91
CA PHE A 57 7.32 -7.46 -7.71
C PHE A 57 7.46 -6.78 -9.09
N TYR A 58 6.46 -5.98 -9.48
CA TYR A 58 6.43 -5.14 -10.68
C TYR A 58 6.08 -3.70 -10.30
#